data_AF-A0A517NJJ3-F1
#
_entry.id   AF-A0A517NJJ3-F1
#
_cell.length_a   1.000
_cell.length_b   1.000
_cell.length_c   1.000
_cell.angle_alpha   90.00
_cell.angle_beta   90.00
_cell.angle_gamma   90.00
#
_symmetry.space_group_name_H-M   'P 1'
#
loop_
_entity.id
_entity.type
_entity.pdbx_description
1 polymer ?
#
loop_
_entity_poly.entity_id
_entity_poly.type
_entity_poly.pdbx_seq_one_letter_code
_entity_poly.pdbx_strand_id
1 'polypeptide(L)'
;MTFLTRWIDRDRSWPHGCWPNEAQQLLLQACLLEDDAAATDAWRQWEELVPWDFIDSGSHRLLLLLNDRLQRMGQTSKNQGRLTGVARYYWVQTEVKQRQAVPILQQFEAAQIPTLLLKGASLNATVYQTGFRAMNDLDLVVRREDAQQAVQLLNQAGADPPMQVSDETIHVGHGTNFSFPNGAQVDLHWDFFHSRSLTAAQQQSLWDASVPVQIGPANSRVLCAADQLLHTCEHGVRYNESPPFRWLADAHQIIRAAGSSMDWQRLADQARQIDAVLPVQRTLQWLRSHLALPIPDEAIAALESSEVSLSSRLEYRVTGHRGVAGKHTFWQTFPEHVFAWRRQGRQPSLIQYHCLQHNISQDFGATFAELAKIGLLQTASRVRSAAPTIRNVYRYAVATMPDDQIAGFYGVERYRHQIFRWTGRESTLTVSLPRGDYDVQVRLLPWRKWTNDLDADLRVDFSRAVRPVTSDGRDNRFLRFSIQRDMFGPTLHQRLTFRCTRFRDVPESEQRHLGFPLQMVQFRPTKPMTQRHRDEAAGSRPASQSQLADVATRSGTSH
;
A
#
# COMPACT_ATOMS: atom_id res chain seq x y z
N MET A 1 4.85 -11.58 -31.24
CA MET A 1 3.57 -11.28 -30.54
C MET A 1 3.21 -12.35 -29.49
N THR A 2 4.18 -13.00 -28.84
CA THR A 2 4.05 -14.41 -28.42
C THR A 2 4.55 -14.73 -27.00
N PHE A 3 4.98 -13.73 -26.22
CA PHE A 3 5.27 -13.85 -24.78
C PHE A 3 4.55 -12.75 -23.99
N LEU A 4 4.61 -11.49 -24.45
CA LEU A 4 3.88 -10.38 -23.83
C LEU A 4 2.38 -10.66 -23.75
N THR A 5 1.74 -11.12 -24.83
CA THR A 5 0.30 -11.42 -24.85
C THR A 5 -0.05 -12.55 -23.88
N ARG A 6 0.75 -13.62 -23.81
CA ARG A 6 0.56 -14.72 -22.85
C ARG A 6 0.86 -14.33 -21.39
N TRP A 7 1.77 -13.39 -21.16
CA TRP A 7 1.99 -12.79 -19.84
C TRP A 7 0.88 -11.79 -19.47
N ILE A 8 0.28 -11.15 -20.49
CA ILE A 8 -0.86 -10.23 -20.40
C ILE A 8 -2.20 -10.96 -20.22
N ASP A 9 -2.33 -12.20 -20.67
CA ASP A 9 -3.57 -12.99 -20.58
C ASP A 9 -3.50 -14.07 -19.50
N ARG A 10 -2.37 -14.21 -18.78
CA ARG A 10 -2.33 -15.04 -17.58
C ARG A 10 -3.11 -14.34 -16.47
N ASP A 11 -4.37 -14.72 -16.31
CA ASP A 11 -5.14 -14.54 -15.08
C ASP A 11 -4.38 -15.23 -13.94
N ARG A 12 -3.57 -14.44 -13.22
CA ARG A 12 -3.05 -14.88 -11.93
C ARG A 12 -4.19 -14.76 -10.94
N SER A 13 -4.41 -15.83 -10.18
CA SER A 13 -5.33 -15.85 -9.06
C SER A 13 -5.01 -14.71 -8.09
N TRP A 14 -6.04 -13.93 -7.78
CA TRP A 14 -6.28 -13.11 -6.59
C TRP A 14 -5.41 -13.44 -5.35
N PRO A 15 -5.03 -12.47 -4.48
CA PRO A 15 -5.17 -11.00 -4.53
C PRO A 15 -3.80 -10.27 -4.49
N HIS A 16 -3.60 -9.22 -5.29
CA HIS A 16 -2.41 -8.36 -5.21
C HIS A 16 -2.76 -6.87 -5.40
N GLY A 17 -2.25 -5.99 -4.53
CA GLY A 17 -2.23 -4.54 -4.71
C GLY A 17 -3.45 -3.80 -4.14
N CYS A 18 -4.41 -3.47 -5.00
CA CYS A 18 -5.60 -2.65 -4.69
C CYS A 18 -6.85 -3.45 -4.26
N TRP A 19 -6.82 -4.77 -4.42
CA TRP A 19 -7.90 -5.70 -4.07
C TRP A 19 -7.75 -6.25 -2.65
N PRO A 20 -8.84 -6.55 -1.93
CA PRO A 20 -8.80 -7.00 -0.55
C PRO A 20 -8.13 -8.37 -0.43
N ASN A 21 -7.38 -8.56 0.66
CA ASN A 21 -6.98 -9.88 1.12
C ASN A 21 -8.13 -10.59 1.86
N GLU A 22 -7.90 -11.81 2.33
CA GLU A 22 -8.91 -12.61 3.05
C GLU A 22 -9.54 -11.88 4.25
N ALA A 23 -8.72 -11.30 5.14
CA ALA A 23 -9.22 -10.57 6.30
C ALA A 23 -10.04 -9.33 5.88
N GLN A 24 -9.57 -8.58 4.89
CA GLN A 24 -10.27 -7.40 4.39
C GLN A 24 -11.59 -7.75 3.70
N GLN A 25 -11.63 -8.87 2.98
CA GLN A 25 -12.84 -9.41 2.38
C GLN A 25 -13.87 -9.80 3.46
N LEU A 26 -13.45 -10.53 4.50
CA LEU A 26 -14.32 -10.89 5.62
C LEU A 26 -14.90 -9.65 6.29
N LEU A 27 -14.10 -8.59 6.47
CA LEU A 27 -14.58 -7.32 7.02
C LEU A 27 -15.60 -6.62 6.10
N LEU A 28 -15.38 -6.61 4.78
CA LEU A 28 -16.36 -6.09 3.82
C LEU A 28 -17.67 -6.88 3.89
N GLN A 29 -17.58 -8.21 3.92
CA GLN A 29 -18.74 -9.10 4.01
C GLN A 29 -19.53 -8.88 5.31
N ALA A 30 -18.82 -8.79 6.43
CA ALA A 30 -19.40 -8.48 7.74
C ALA A 30 -20.15 -7.14 7.74
N CYS A 31 -19.63 -6.13 7.03
CA CYS A 31 -20.26 -4.82 6.95
C CYS A 31 -21.46 -4.76 5.98
N LEU A 32 -21.40 -5.50 4.85
CA LEU A 32 -22.19 -5.17 3.65
C LEU A 32 -23.13 -6.27 3.17
N LEU A 33 -22.90 -7.55 3.52
CA LEU A 33 -23.82 -8.62 3.10
C LEU A 33 -25.22 -8.37 3.66
N GLU A 34 -26.24 -8.54 2.82
CA GLU A 34 -27.65 -8.37 3.20
C GLU A 34 -28.17 -9.52 4.07
N ASP A 35 -27.66 -10.74 3.86
CA ASP A 35 -27.96 -11.89 4.70
C ASP A 35 -27.25 -11.73 6.06
N ASP A 36 -28.05 -11.55 7.12
CA ASP A 36 -27.55 -11.33 8.48
C ASP A 36 -26.77 -12.53 9.04
N ALA A 37 -27.09 -13.76 8.63
CA ALA A 37 -26.37 -14.96 9.08
C ALA A 37 -24.97 -15.00 8.45
N ALA A 38 -24.88 -14.79 7.13
CA ALA A 38 -23.62 -14.74 6.41
C ALA A 38 -22.73 -13.56 6.87
N ALA A 39 -23.33 -12.39 7.12
CA ALA A 39 -22.62 -11.25 7.69
C ALA A 39 -22.09 -11.55 9.10
N THR A 40 -22.88 -12.21 9.94
CA THR A 40 -22.48 -12.61 11.30
C THR A 40 -21.32 -13.62 11.27
N ASP A 41 -21.39 -14.61 10.38
CA ASP A 41 -20.32 -15.61 10.23
C ASP A 41 -19.02 -14.98 9.73
N ALA A 42 -19.10 -14.07 8.75
CA ALA A 42 -17.94 -13.32 8.26
C ALA A 42 -17.31 -12.46 9.36
N TRP A 43 -18.13 -11.77 10.16
CA TRP A 43 -17.66 -10.99 11.31
C TRP A 43 -16.93 -11.85 12.35
N ARG A 44 -17.51 -13.00 12.73
CA ARG A 44 -16.90 -13.89 13.74
C ARG A 44 -15.55 -14.42 13.27
N GLN A 45 -15.45 -14.84 12.01
CA GLN A 45 -14.18 -15.28 11.41
C GLN A 45 -13.16 -14.14 11.39
N TRP A 46 -13.57 -12.92 11.02
CA TRP A 46 -12.68 -11.76 11.02
C TRP A 46 -12.15 -11.43 12.43
N GLU A 47 -13.02 -11.44 13.44
CA GLU A 47 -12.66 -11.14 14.83
C GLU A 47 -11.69 -12.17 15.43
N GLU A 48 -11.74 -13.42 14.96
CA GLU A 48 -10.79 -14.47 15.35
C GLU A 48 -9.46 -14.39 14.58
N LEU A 49 -9.52 -14.00 13.31
CA LEU A 49 -8.36 -13.94 12.42
C LEU A 49 -7.44 -12.75 12.71
N VAL A 50 -8.02 -11.58 13.04
CA VAL A 50 -7.28 -10.32 13.16
C VAL A 50 -7.17 -9.89 14.64
N PRO A 51 -5.97 -9.98 15.24
CA PRO A 51 -5.77 -9.43 16.56
C PRO A 51 -6.01 -7.91 16.57
N TRP A 52 -6.76 -7.42 17.54
CA TRP A 52 -7.23 -6.03 17.57
C TRP A 52 -6.10 -4.99 17.47
N ASP A 53 -4.98 -5.23 18.13
CA ASP A 53 -3.83 -4.31 18.16
C ASP A 53 -3.06 -4.26 16.83
N PHE A 54 -3.44 -5.09 15.85
CA PHE A 54 -2.77 -5.23 14.54
C PHE A 54 -3.73 -5.01 13.36
N ILE A 55 -4.88 -4.38 13.59
CA ILE A 55 -5.79 -3.97 12.52
C ILE A 55 -5.09 -2.93 11.62
N ASP A 56 -5.02 -3.20 10.32
CA ASP A 56 -4.42 -2.28 9.36
C ASP A 56 -5.23 -0.98 9.22
N SER A 57 -4.58 0.10 8.77
CA SER A 57 -5.20 1.42 8.68
C SER A 57 -6.38 1.50 7.70
N GLY A 58 -6.42 0.63 6.68
CA GLY A 58 -7.55 0.53 5.75
C GLY A 58 -8.77 -0.09 6.44
N SER A 59 -8.57 -1.23 7.11
CA SER A 59 -9.60 -1.92 7.89
C SER A 59 -10.13 -1.08 9.04
N HIS A 60 -9.26 -0.34 9.71
CA HIS A 60 -9.62 0.52 10.85
C HIS A 60 -10.72 1.53 10.47
N ARG A 61 -10.71 2.06 9.24
CA ARG A 61 -11.70 3.03 8.75
C ARG A 61 -13.09 2.43 8.51
N LEU A 62 -13.20 1.12 8.32
CA LEU A 62 -14.48 0.43 8.15
C LEU A 62 -15.10 0.01 9.49
N LEU A 63 -14.38 0.14 10.61
CA LEU A 63 -14.89 -0.24 11.92
C LEU A 63 -16.12 0.57 12.34
N LEU A 64 -16.29 1.78 11.83
CA LEU A 64 -17.54 2.55 12.00
C LEU A 64 -18.73 1.83 11.35
N LEU A 65 -18.58 1.36 10.10
CA LEU A 65 -19.62 0.60 9.39
C LEU A 65 -19.86 -0.76 10.07
N LEU A 66 -18.80 -1.44 10.50
CA LEU A 66 -18.93 -2.69 11.25
C LEU A 66 -19.74 -2.48 12.54
N ASN A 67 -19.40 -1.45 13.33
CA ASN A 67 -20.09 -1.15 14.57
C ASN A 67 -21.59 -0.93 14.35
N ASP A 68 -21.95 -0.13 13.35
CA ASP A 68 -23.35 0.09 12.97
C ASP A 68 -24.05 -1.21 12.55
N ARG A 69 -23.38 -2.01 11.70
CA ARG A 69 -23.95 -3.28 11.23
C ARG A 69 -24.20 -4.26 12.36
N LEU A 70 -23.26 -4.40 13.31
CA LEU A 70 -23.43 -5.25 14.49
C LEU A 70 -24.58 -4.77 15.38
N GLN A 71 -24.72 -3.46 15.59
CA GLN A 71 -25.82 -2.89 16.35
C GLN A 71 -27.17 -3.20 15.71
N ARG A 72 -27.30 -3.07 14.38
CA ARG A 72 -28.53 -3.42 13.66
C ARG A 72 -28.89 -4.90 13.76
N MET A 73 -27.90 -5.79 13.78
CA MET A 73 -28.10 -7.24 13.93
C MET A 73 -28.26 -7.68 15.40
N GLY A 74 -28.19 -6.76 16.37
CA GLY A 74 -28.22 -7.09 17.80
C GLY A 74 -27.01 -7.92 18.28
N GLN A 75 -25.88 -7.84 17.57
CA GLN A 75 -24.66 -8.57 17.87
C GLN A 75 -23.68 -7.68 18.67
N THR A 76 -22.79 -8.30 19.46
CA THR A 76 -21.80 -7.58 20.28
C THR A 76 -20.41 -8.17 20.10
N SER A 77 -19.41 -7.30 19.89
CA SER A 77 -18.01 -7.69 19.76
C SER A 77 -17.35 -8.04 21.09
N LYS A 78 -16.40 -8.98 21.08
CA LYS A 78 -15.50 -9.24 22.22
C LYS A 78 -14.73 -7.98 22.62
N ASN A 79 -14.52 -7.06 21.68
CA ASN A 79 -13.85 -5.77 21.84
C ASN A 79 -14.82 -4.58 21.74
N GLN A 80 -16.10 -4.74 22.11
CA GLN A 80 -17.15 -3.74 21.88
C GLN A 80 -16.78 -2.32 22.35
N GLY A 81 -16.13 -2.17 23.51
CA GLY A 81 -15.70 -0.86 24.00
C GLY A 81 -14.70 -0.16 23.07
N ARG A 82 -13.74 -0.91 22.52
CA ARG A 82 -12.76 -0.38 21.56
C ARG A 82 -13.41 -0.09 20.22
N LEU A 83 -14.27 -0.99 19.72
CA LEU A 83 -15.02 -0.81 18.48
C LEU A 83 -15.86 0.47 18.52
N THR A 84 -16.61 0.67 19.60
CA THR A 84 -17.43 1.87 19.81
C THR A 84 -16.58 3.13 19.89
N GLY A 85 -15.40 3.06 20.54
CA GLY A 85 -14.46 4.17 20.61
C GLY A 85 -13.92 4.58 19.24
N VAL A 86 -13.53 3.62 18.41
CA VAL A 86 -13.04 3.86 17.04
C VAL A 86 -14.17 4.41 16.14
N ALA A 87 -15.36 3.82 16.24
CA ALA A 87 -16.54 4.31 15.51
C ALA A 87 -16.82 5.78 15.84
N ARG A 88 -16.85 6.13 17.13
CA ARG A 88 -17.02 7.52 17.59
C ARG A 88 -15.90 8.43 17.07
N TYR A 89 -14.64 7.97 17.11
CA TYR A 89 -13.51 8.74 16.61
C TYR A 89 -13.71 9.12 15.14
N TYR A 90 -14.01 8.16 14.26
CA TYR A 90 -14.19 8.45 12.83
C TYR A 90 -15.43 9.29 12.54
N TRP A 91 -16.53 9.04 13.25
CA TRP A 91 -17.73 9.83 13.10
C TRP A 91 -17.47 11.30 13.47
N VAL A 92 -16.86 11.57 14.64
CA VAL A 92 -16.52 12.93 15.07
C VAL A 92 -15.55 13.60 14.10
N GLN A 93 -14.49 12.91 13.67
CA GLN A 93 -13.54 13.48 12.71
C GLN A 93 -14.25 13.86 11.39
N THR A 94 -15.11 12.99 10.88
CA THR A 94 -15.87 13.23 9.64
C THR A 94 -16.82 14.41 9.79
N GLU A 95 -17.56 14.49 10.89
CA GLU A 95 -18.45 15.62 11.19
C GLU A 95 -17.71 16.96 11.28
N VAL A 96 -16.55 16.97 11.96
CA VAL A 96 -15.70 18.17 12.04
C VAL A 96 -15.26 18.60 10.64
N LYS A 97 -14.82 17.65 9.80
CA LYS A 97 -14.40 17.96 8.42
C LYS A 97 -15.56 18.46 7.55
N GLN A 98 -16.76 17.88 7.66
CA GLN A 98 -17.94 18.37 6.94
C GLN A 98 -18.29 19.80 7.35
N ARG A 99 -18.23 20.13 8.65
CA ARG A 99 -18.48 21.50 9.13
C ARG A 99 -17.41 22.48 8.66
N GLN A 100 -16.15 22.05 8.60
CA GLN A 100 -15.06 22.86 8.06
C GLN A 100 -15.21 23.12 6.55
N ALA A 101 -15.93 22.27 5.82
CA ALA A 101 -16.22 22.47 4.40
C ALA A 101 -17.21 23.61 4.13
N VAL A 102 -18.18 23.83 5.03
CA VAL A 102 -19.28 24.78 4.81
C VAL A 102 -18.81 26.20 4.47
N PRO A 103 -17.91 26.85 5.23
CA PRO A 103 -17.46 28.20 4.90
C PRO A 103 -16.72 28.28 3.57
N ILE A 104 -16.00 27.22 3.19
CA ILE A 104 -15.24 27.16 1.93
C ILE A 104 -16.21 27.07 0.75
N LEU A 105 -17.24 26.22 0.85
CA LEU A 105 -18.27 26.12 -0.17
C LEU A 105 -19.07 27.42 -0.31
N GLN A 106 -19.39 28.09 0.81
CA GLN A 106 -20.06 29.40 0.79
C GLN A 106 -19.20 30.49 0.14
N GLN A 107 -17.87 30.44 0.29
CA GLN A 107 -16.97 31.37 -0.40
C GLN A 107 -17.00 31.16 -1.91
N PHE A 108 -16.96 29.91 -2.38
CA PHE A 108 -17.11 29.61 -3.81
C PHE A 108 -18.49 30.01 -4.34
N GLU A 109 -19.55 29.75 -3.58
CA GLU A 109 -20.92 30.16 -3.93
C GLU A 109 -21.04 31.69 -4.03
N ALA A 110 -20.49 32.44 -3.08
CA ALA A 110 -20.45 33.91 -3.11
C ALA A 110 -19.66 34.45 -4.30
N ALA A 111 -18.62 33.74 -4.73
CA ALA A 111 -17.83 34.05 -5.91
C ALA A 111 -18.44 33.52 -7.23
N GLN A 112 -19.63 32.88 -7.16
CA GLN A 112 -20.33 32.27 -8.30
C GLN A 112 -19.51 31.18 -9.00
N ILE A 113 -18.66 30.46 -8.26
CA ILE A 113 -17.88 29.33 -8.74
C ILE A 113 -18.65 28.04 -8.43
N PRO A 114 -19.19 27.33 -9.44
CA PRO A 114 -19.86 26.06 -9.21
C PRO A 114 -18.89 25.02 -8.66
N THR A 115 -19.31 24.33 -7.61
CA THR A 115 -18.54 23.23 -7.02
C THR A 115 -19.27 21.91 -7.19
N LEU A 116 -18.48 20.85 -7.34
CA LEU A 116 -18.96 19.48 -7.27
C LEU A 116 -18.12 18.72 -6.26
N LEU A 117 -18.77 18.10 -5.27
CA LEU A 117 -18.10 17.31 -4.25
C LEU A 117 -17.72 15.94 -4.80
N LEU A 118 -16.55 15.47 -4.40
CA LEU A 118 -16.02 14.15 -4.78
C LEU A 118 -15.76 13.30 -3.53
N LYS A 119 -15.45 12.02 -3.78
CA LYS A 119 -14.98 11.04 -2.79
C LYS A 119 -15.80 11.09 -1.49
N GLY A 120 -15.17 11.36 -0.35
CA GLY A 120 -15.81 11.20 0.96
C GLY A 120 -16.96 12.16 1.23
N ALA A 121 -16.83 13.41 0.79
CA ALA A 121 -17.84 14.43 1.01
C ALA A 121 -19.10 14.12 0.19
N SER A 122 -18.94 13.75 -1.09
CA SER A 122 -20.09 13.37 -1.91
C SER A 122 -20.81 12.14 -1.39
N LEU A 123 -20.06 11.12 -0.97
CA LEU A 123 -20.62 9.87 -0.47
C LEU A 123 -21.37 10.04 0.87
N ASN A 124 -20.84 10.85 1.79
CA ASN A 124 -21.57 11.19 3.03
C ASN A 124 -22.86 11.98 2.76
N ALA A 125 -22.89 12.76 1.67
CA ALA A 125 -24.06 13.57 1.32
C ALA A 125 -25.13 12.79 0.54
N THR A 126 -24.81 11.59 0.02
CA THR A 126 -25.68 10.87 -0.93
C THR A 126 -26.00 9.43 -0.56
N VAL A 127 -25.02 8.63 -0.12
CA VAL A 127 -25.17 7.16 -0.03
C VAL A 127 -24.85 6.58 1.35
N TYR A 128 -24.25 7.37 2.24
CA TYR A 128 -24.01 7.00 3.63
C TYR A 128 -24.86 7.83 4.58
N GLN A 129 -25.11 7.27 5.77
CA GLN A 129 -25.57 8.08 6.89
C GLN A 129 -24.55 9.18 7.20
N THR A 130 -25.01 10.34 7.64
CA THR A 130 -24.16 11.51 7.88
C THR A 130 -23.00 11.18 8.82
N GLY A 131 -21.78 11.29 8.31
CA GLY A 131 -20.55 11.08 9.07
C GLY A 131 -20.01 9.64 9.06
N PHE A 132 -20.65 8.71 8.34
CA PHE A 132 -20.29 7.28 8.38
C PHE A 132 -19.20 6.90 7.38
N ARG A 133 -19.01 7.70 6.33
CA ARG A 133 -17.88 7.54 5.42
C ARG A 133 -16.70 8.35 5.96
N ALA A 134 -15.80 7.68 6.67
CA ALA A 134 -14.57 8.28 7.20
C ALA A 134 -13.79 9.06 6.12
N MET A 135 -13.52 10.35 6.36
CA MET A 135 -12.78 11.23 5.46
C MET A 135 -11.78 12.12 6.22
N ASN A 136 -10.70 12.53 5.54
CA ASN A 136 -9.63 13.34 6.14
C ASN A 136 -9.57 14.75 5.56
N ASP A 137 -10.10 14.90 4.36
CA ASP A 137 -10.02 16.03 3.46
C ASP A 137 -11.38 16.28 2.79
N LEU A 138 -11.53 17.48 2.24
CA LEU A 138 -12.65 17.85 1.38
C LEU A 138 -12.19 17.79 -0.08
N ASP A 139 -12.65 16.77 -0.81
CA ASP A 139 -12.44 16.68 -2.26
C ASP A 139 -13.56 17.44 -2.99
N LEU A 140 -13.18 18.42 -3.81
CA LEU A 140 -14.12 19.14 -4.65
C LEU A 140 -13.50 19.44 -6.01
N VAL A 141 -14.33 19.46 -7.05
CA VAL A 141 -13.95 19.86 -8.40
C VAL A 141 -14.68 21.15 -8.78
N VAL A 142 -13.93 22.08 -9.38
CA VAL A 142 -14.45 23.27 -10.04
C VAL A 142 -14.29 23.11 -11.55
N ARG A 143 -14.98 23.94 -12.33
CA ARG A 143 -14.74 23.97 -13.78
C ARG A 143 -13.31 24.41 -14.04
N ARG A 144 -12.69 23.91 -15.11
CA ARG A 144 -11.29 24.22 -15.39
C ARG A 144 -11.06 25.71 -15.64
N GLU A 145 -12.03 26.36 -16.29
CA GLU A 145 -12.05 27.80 -16.50
C GLU A 145 -12.08 28.61 -15.18
N ASP A 146 -12.65 28.06 -14.11
CA ASP A 146 -12.75 28.71 -12.79
C ASP A 146 -11.56 28.39 -11.87
N ALA A 147 -10.70 27.45 -12.26
CA ALA A 147 -9.63 26.92 -11.40
C ALA A 147 -8.68 28.01 -10.88
N GLN A 148 -8.29 28.95 -11.75
CA GLN A 148 -7.39 30.04 -11.36
C GLN A 148 -8.03 30.95 -10.29
N GLN A 149 -9.30 31.30 -10.45
CA GLN A 149 -10.04 32.10 -9.49
C GLN A 149 -10.25 31.34 -8.17
N ALA A 150 -10.57 30.04 -8.25
CA ALA A 150 -10.74 29.19 -7.07
C ALA A 150 -9.44 29.09 -6.25
N VAL A 151 -8.29 28.90 -6.91
CA VAL A 151 -6.97 28.92 -6.26
C VAL A 151 -6.70 30.25 -5.57
N GLN A 152 -6.99 31.37 -6.24
CA GLN A 152 -6.78 32.70 -5.65
C GLN A 152 -7.62 32.91 -4.39
N LEU A 153 -8.89 32.47 -4.39
CA LEU A 153 -9.76 32.54 -3.21
C LEU A 153 -9.22 31.72 -2.05
N LEU A 154 -8.76 30.48 -2.30
CA LEU A 154 -8.16 29.64 -1.26
C LEU A 154 -6.89 30.28 -0.68
N ASN A 155 -6.01 30.82 -1.54
CA ASN A 155 -4.81 31.53 -1.09
C ASN A 155 -5.15 32.76 -0.25
N GLN A 156 -6.16 33.55 -0.64
CA GLN A 156 -6.63 34.71 0.12
C GLN A 156 -7.26 34.33 1.46
N ALA A 157 -7.88 33.14 1.54
CA ALA A 157 -8.37 32.55 2.77
C ALA A 157 -7.26 31.97 3.67
N GLY A 158 -5.99 32.13 3.28
CA GLY A 158 -4.82 31.70 4.05
C GLY A 158 -4.49 30.22 3.89
N ALA A 159 -5.03 29.55 2.88
CA ALA A 159 -4.65 28.17 2.56
C ALA A 159 -3.31 28.13 1.81
N ASP A 160 -2.49 27.14 2.12
CA ASP A 160 -1.20 26.94 1.49
C ASP A 160 -1.21 25.68 0.63
N PRO A 161 -1.01 25.78 -0.70
CA PRO A 161 -0.79 24.62 -1.55
C PRO A 161 0.65 24.10 -1.38
N PRO A 162 0.93 22.81 -1.65
CA PRO A 162 2.28 22.26 -1.58
C PRO A 162 3.24 22.94 -2.56
N MET A 163 2.70 23.54 -3.63
CA MET A 163 3.42 24.35 -4.61
C MET A 163 2.52 25.42 -5.20
N GLN A 164 3.15 26.47 -5.73
CA GLN A 164 2.45 27.48 -6.52
C GLN A 164 1.74 26.84 -7.73
N VAL A 165 0.45 27.12 -7.86
CA VAL A 165 -0.36 26.67 -8.99
C VAL A 165 -0.21 27.67 -10.13
N SER A 166 0.28 27.22 -11.27
CA SER A 166 0.36 27.99 -12.50
C SER A 166 -0.69 27.53 -13.51
N ASP A 167 -0.94 28.33 -14.54
CA ASP A 167 -1.84 27.97 -15.65
C ASP A 167 -1.39 26.68 -16.34
N GLU A 168 -0.09 26.45 -16.42
CA GLU A 168 0.48 25.22 -16.98
C GLU A 168 0.14 24.00 -16.11
N THR A 169 0.25 24.11 -14.78
CA THR A 169 -0.16 23.05 -13.84
C THR A 169 -1.65 22.77 -13.92
N ILE A 170 -2.48 23.80 -14.11
CA ILE A 170 -3.92 23.64 -14.33
C ILE A 170 -4.19 22.92 -15.66
N HIS A 171 -3.44 23.25 -16.70
CA HIS A 171 -3.64 22.65 -18.02
C HIS A 171 -3.32 21.15 -18.04
N VAL A 172 -2.23 20.73 -17.41
CA VAL A 172 -1.77 19.32 -17.47
C VAL A 172 -2.23 18.48 -16.28
N GLY A 173 -2.49 19.11 -15.14
CA GLY A 173 -2.84 18.47 -13.88
C GLY A 173 -4.33 18.18 -13.76
N HIS A 174 -4.69 17.53 -12.65
CA HIS A 174 -6.07 17.22 -12.29
C HIS A 174 -6.54 18.00 -11.06
N GLY A 175 -5.62 18.48 -10.22
CA GLY A 175 -5.91 19.18 -8.99
C GLY A 175 -4.68 19.39 -8.11
N THR A 176 -4.88 20.02 -6.96
CA THR A 176 -3.88 20.16 -5.89
C THR A 176 -4.54 20.24 -4.52
N ASN A 177 -3.82 19.79 -3.49
CA ASN A 177 -4.23 19.94 -2.10
C ASN A 177 -3.92 21.35 -1.56
N PHE A 178 -4.73 21.81 -0.64
CA PHE A 178 -4.58 23.05 0.12
C PHE A 178 -4.74 22.76 1.60
N SER A 179 -3.80 23.23 2.41
CA SER A 179 -3.84 23.10 3.87
C SER A 179 -4.13 24.45 4.51
N PHE A 180 -5.12 24.49 5.40
CA PHE A 180 -5.47 25.69 6.17
C PHE A 180 -4.81 25.68 7.56
N PRO A 181 -4.55 26.86 8.16
CA PRO A 181 -3.98 26.96 9.51
C PRO A 181 -4.81 26.27 10.60
N ASN A 182 -6.13 26.14 10.40
CA ASN A 182 -7.04 25.45 11.31
C ASN A 182 -7.04 23.91 11.15
N GLY A 183 -6.16 23.37 10.30
CA GLY A 183 -6.04 21.93 10.02
C GLY A 183 -7.09 21.38 9.04
N ALA A 184 -7.91 22.24 8.41
CA ALA A 184 -8.74 21.82 7.28
C ALA A 184 -7.85 21.55 6.05
N GLN A 185 -8.24 20.55 5.26
CA GLN A 185 -7.57 20.19 4.01
C GLN A 185 -8.59 20.13 2.89
N VAL A 186 -8.29 20.81 1.78
CA VAL A 186 -9.11 20.80 0.57
C VAL A 186 -8.28 20.22 -0.55
N ASP A 187 -8.75 19.16 -1.19
CA ASP A 187 -8.20 18.67 -2.44
C ASP A 187 -9.02 19.31 -3.58
N LEU A 188 -8.51 20.39 -4.14
CA LEU A 188 -9.15 21.16 -5.20
C LEU A 188 -8.80 20.54 -6.55
N HIS A 189 -9.80 20.02 -7.23
CA HIS A 189 -9.70 19.43 -8.56
C HIS A 189 -10.23 20.38 -9.64
N TRP A 190 -9.68 20.25 -10.85
CA TRP A 190 -10.16 20.87 -12.10
C TRP A 190 -10.20 19.82 -13.25
N ASP A 191 -10.14 18.55 -12.86
CA ASP A 191 -10.44 17.36 -13.66
C ASP A 191 -10.97 16.27 -12.73
N PHE A 192 -11.68 15.27 -13.26
CA PHE A 192 -12.34 14.25 -12.44
C PHE A 192 -11.47 13.02 -12.17
N PHE A 193 -10.48 12.77 -13.02
CA PHE A 193 -9.69 11.55 -12.99
C PHE A 193 -8.20 11.84 -12.98
N HIS A 194 -7.45 11.04 -12.24
CA HIS A 194 -6.00 11.07 -12.30
C HIS A 194 -5.51 10.45 -13.61
N SER A 195 -4.49 11.01 -14.26
CA SER A 195 -3.89 10.43 -15.49
C SER A 195 -4.85 10.18 -16.68
N ARG A 196 -6.09 10.65 -16.63
CA ARG A 196 -7.14 10.48 -17.66
C ARG A 196 -7.84 11.80 -17.91
N SER A 197 -7.08 12.79 -18.35
CA SER A 197 -7.65 14.13 -18.55
C SER A 197 -8.77 14.11 -19.56
N LEU A 198 -9.86 14.76 -19.17
CA LEU A 198 -11.07 14.82 -19.96
C LEU A 198 -11.04 16.00 -20.92
N THR A 199 -11.54 15.79 -22.13
CA THR A 199 -11.87 16.89 -23.04
C THR A 199 -12.94 17.79 -22.43
N ALA A 200 -13.04 19.04 -22.89
CA ALA A 200 -14.06 19.97 -22.42
C ALA A 200 -15.49 19.41 -22.56
N ALA A 201 -15.79 18.72 -23.67
CA ALA A 201 -17.09 18.07 -23.88
C ALA A 201 -17.38 16.95 -22.88
N GLN A 202 -16.37 16.13 -22.55
CA GLN A 202 -16.50 15.08 -21.53
C GLN A 202 -16.70 15.66 -20.14
N GLN A 203 -15.95 16.70 -19.76
CA GLN A 203 -16.16 17.39 -18.48
C GLN A 203 -17.58 17.98 -18.42
N GLN A 204 -18.02 18.66 -19.49
CA GLN A 204 -19.36 19.24 -19.55
C GLN A 204 -20.45 18.17 -19.42
N SER A 205 -20.29 16.99 -20.04
CA SER A 205 -21.22 15.86 -19.88
C SER A 205 -21.35 15.38 -18.43
N LEU A 206 -20.28 15.46 -17.61
CA LEU A 206 -20.34 15.14 -16.18
C LEU A 206 -21.02 16.26 -15.38
N TRP A 207 -20.72 17.52 -15.71
CA TRP A 207 -21.37 18.68 -15.09
C TRP A 207 -22.87 18.73 -15.38
N ASP A 208 -23.30 18.48 -16.61
CA ASP A 208 -24.71 18.51 -17.02
C ASP A 208 -25.53 17.43 -16.30
N ALA A 209 -24.94 16.23 -16.11
CA ALA A 209 -25.60 15.12 -15.42
C ALA A 209 -25.46 15.17 -13.89
N SER A 210 -24.62 16.03 -13.35
CA SER A 210 -24.43 16.16 -11.90
C SER A 210 -25.73 16.57 -11.20
N VAL A 211 -25.92 16.13 -9.97
CA VAL A 211 -27.14 16.38 -9.19
C VAL A 211 -26.85 17.38 -8.05
N PRO A 212 -27.79 18.27 -7.71
CA PRO A 212 -27.60 19.24 -6.63
C PRO A 212 -27.56 18.53 -5.27
N VAL A 213 -26.78 19.07 -4.34
CA VAL A 213 -26.73 18.60 -2.96
C VAL A 213 -26.48 19.78 -2.00
N GLN A 214 -26.82 19.58 -0.72
CA GLN A 214 -26.54 20.54 0.34
C GLN A 214 -25.68 19.91 1.43
N ILE A 215 -24.66 20.64 1.89
CA ILE A 215 -23.91 20.34 3.11
C ILE A 215 -24.16 21.47 4.10
N GLY A 216 -24.98 21.19 5.13
CA GLY A 216 -25.47 22.24 6.02
C GLY A 216 -26.17 23.35 5.20
N PRO A 217 -25.79 24.63 5.36
CA PRO A 217 -26.37 25.73 4.59
C PRO A 217 -25.73 25.96 3.20
N ALA A 218 -24.68 25.21 2.84
CA ALA A 218 -23.95 25.44 1.60
C ALA A 218 -24.51 24.59 0.44
N ASN A 219 -24.67 25.20 -0.73
CA ASN A 219 -25.09 24.50 -1.95
C ASN A 219 -23.87 23.98 -2.72
N SER A 220 -23.99 22.77 -3.26
CA SER A 220 -22.99 22.19 -4.16
C SER A 220 -23.65 21.17 -5.09
N ARG A 221 -22.84 20.37 -5.78
CA ARG A 221 -23.27 19.32 -6.69
C ARG A 221 -22.50 18.04 -6.39
N VAL A 222 -22.98 16.91 -6.90
CA VAL A 222 -22.28 15.62 -6.90
C VAL A 222 -22.47 14.95 -8.25
N LEU A 223 -21.57 14.05 -8.61
CA LEU A 223 -21.75 13.19 -9.77
C LEU A 223 -23.08 12.41 -9.67
N CYS A 224 -23.74 12.15 -10.80
CA CYS A 224 -24.84 11.19 -10.80
C CYS A 224 -24.33 9.79 -10.40
N ALA A 225 -25.24 8.89 -10.00
CA ALA A 225 -24.84 7.58 -9.46
C ALA A 225 -23.92 6.78 -10.39
N ALA A 226 -24.18 6.79 -11.70
CA ALA A 226 -23.36 6.09 -12.70
C ALA A 226 -21.94 6.68 -12.76
N ASP A 227 -21.81 8.00 -12.81
CA ASP A 227 -20.50 8.67 -12.88
C ASP A 227 -19.74 8.58 -11.54
N GLN A 228 -20.46 8.63 -10.42
CA GLN A 228 -19.87 8.46 -9.09
C GLN A 228 -19.33 7.04 -8.90
N LEU A 229 -20.01 6.03 -9.45
CA LEU A 229 -19.54 4.65 -9.50
C LEU A 229 -18.30 4.53 -10.39
N LEU A 230 -18.32 5.12 -11.59
CA LEU A 230 -17.15 5.18 -12.47
C LEU A 230 -15.94 5.78 -11.76
N HIS A 231 -16.12 6.95 -11.15
CA HIS A 231 -15.10 7.64 -10.36
C HIS A 231 -14.57 6.75 -9.23
N THR A 232 -15.45 6.09 -8.49
CA THR A 232 -15.05 5.18 -7.40
C THR A 232 -14.25 3.98 -7.90
N CYS A 233 -14.66 3.35 -9.01
CA CYS A 233 -13.95 2.21 -9.60
C CYS A 233 -12.57 2.62 -10.14
N GLU A 234 -12.50 3.74 -10.86
CA GLU A 234 -11.25 4.24 -11.47
C GLU A 234 -10.21 4.60 -10.40
N HIS A 235 -10.62 5.34 -9.37
CA HIS A 235 -9.74 5.71 -8.27
C HIS A 235 -9.38 4.51 -7.38
N GLY A 236 -10.33 3.59 -7.16
CA GLY A 236 -10.16 2.46 -6.25
C GLY A 236 -9.12 1.44 -6.70
N VAL A 237 -9.02 1.18 -8.01
CA VAL A 237 -8.07 0.19 -8.55
C VAL A 237 -6.62 0.70 -8.62
N ARG A 238 -6.39 1.98 -8.32
CA ARG A 238 -5.04 2.55 -8.23
C ARG A 238 -4.36 2.08 -6.95
N TYR A 239 -3.10 1.65 -7.07
CA TYR A 239 -2.33 1.23 -5.90
C TYR A 239 -2.16 2.38 -4.91
N ASN A 240 -2.23 2.03 -3.63
CA ASN A 240 -1.88 2.88 -2.49
C ASN A 240 -1.08 2.06 -1.48
N GLU A 241 -0.19 2.70 -0.71
CA GLU A 241 0.67 2.05 0.28
C GLU A 241 -0.13 1.33 1.38
N SER A 242 -1.27 1.90 1.76
CA SER A 242 -2.33 1.20 2.50
C SER A 242 -3.53 1.06 1.57
N PRO A 243 -3.82 -0.15 1.02
CA PRO A 243 -4.89 -0.34 0.05
C PRO A 243 -6.22 0.05 0.70
N PRO A 244 -6.89 1.12 0.26
CA PRO A 244 -8.12 1.55 0.88
C PRO A 244 -9.26 0.73 0.26
N PHE A 245 -9.32 -0.58 0.50
CA PHE A 245 -10.38 -1.45 -0.01
C PHE A 245 -11.81 -1.00 0.36
N ARG A 246 -11.94 0.02 1.23
CA ARG A 246 -13.16 0.82 1.42
C ARG A 246 -13.83 1.30 0.12
N TRP A 247 -13.08 1.49 -0.97
CA TRP A 247 -13.68 1.88 -2.25
C TRP A 247 -14.69 0.84 -2.77
N LEU A 248 -14.56 -0.43 -2.36
CA LEU A 248 -15.55 -1.48 -2.63
C LEU A 248 -16.83 -1.27 -1.80
N ALA A 249 -16.70 -0.82 -0.55
CA ALA A 249 -17.85 -0.40 0.25
C ALA A 249 -18.54 0.82 -0.36
N ASP A 250 -17.75 1.81 -0.82
CA ASP A 250 -18.27 2.98 -1.52
C ASP A 250 -19.05 2.57 -2.79
N ALA A 251 -18.48 1.72 -3.64
CA ALA A 251 -19.13 1.21 -4.85
C ALA A 251 -20.41 0.42 -4.54
N HIS A 252 -20.39 -0.43 -3.51
CA HIS A 252 -21.57 -1.15 -3.01
C HIS A 252 -22.68 -0.18 -2.62
N GLN A 253 -22.37 0.82 -1.80
CA GLN A 253 -23.34 1.80 -1.30
C GLN A 253 -23.93 2.65 -2.42
N ILE A 254 -23.14 3.03 -3.43
CA ILE A 254 -23.63 3.76 -4.61
C ILE A 254 -24.67 2.93 -5.37
N ILE A 255 -24.36 1.65 -5.67
CA ILE A 255 -25.28 0.77 -6.40
C ILE A 255 -26.56 0.53 -5.58
N ARG A 256 -26.43 0.27 -4.28
CA ARG A 256 -27.58 0.08 -3.38
C ARG A 256 -28.48 1.32 -3.30
N ALA A 257 -27.88 2.50 -3.14
CA ALA A 257 -28.64 3.75 -3.03
C ALA A 257 -29.35 4.10 -4.33
N ALA A 258 -28.74 3.84 -5.49
CA ALA A 258 -29.37 4.04 -6.78
C ALA A 258 -30.48 3.02 -7.07
N GLY A 259 -30.31 1.77 -6.65
CA GLY A 259 -31.28 0.71 -6.88
C GLY A 259 -31.68 0.62 -8.36
N SER A 260 -32.98 0.68 -8.65
CA SER A 260 -33.51 0.62 -10.01
C SER A 260 -33.25 1.87 -10.86
N SER A 261 -32.81 2.99 -10.27
CA SER A 261 -32.46 4.20 -11.02
C SER A 261 -31.02 4.24 -11.50
N MET A 262 -30.24 3.16 -11.29
CA MET A 262 -28.87 3.08 -11.79
C MET A 262 -28.86 3.01 -13.32
N ASP A 263 -28.25 4.02 -13.95
CA ASP A 263 -28.05 4.06 -15.40
C ASP A 263 -26.77 3.30 -15.79
N TRP A 264 -26.92 1.99 -15.99
CA TRP A 264 -25.83 1.10 -16.40
C TRP A 264 -25.29 1.42 -17.79
N GLN A 265 -26.13 1.96 -18.68
CA GLN A 265 -25.70 2.33 -20.02
C GLN A 265 -24.77 3.54 -19.97
N ARG A 266 -25.12 4.58 -19.21
CA ARG A 266 -24.23 5.72 -18.96
C ARG A 266 -22.92 5.28 -18.34
N LEU A 267 -22.94 4.39 -17.35
CA LEU A 267 -21.72 3.85 -16.74
C LEU A 267 -20.81 3.21 -17.80
N ALA A 268 -21.38 2.36 -18.65
CA ALA A 268 -20.62 1.68 -19.71
C ALA A 268 -20.09 2.68 -20.75
N ASP A 269 -20.90 3.64 -21.19
CA ASP A 269 -20.51 4.65 -22.17
C ASP A 269 -19.39 5.56 -21.65
N GLN A 270 -19.52 6.06 -20.42
CA GLN A 270 -18.50 6.88 -19.78
C GLN A 270 -17.21 6.08 -19.54
N ALA A 271 -17.32 4.83 -19.08
CA ALA A 271 -16.16 3.95 -18.90
C ALA A 271 -15.41 3.70 -20.22
N ARG A 272 -16.11 3.55 -21.36
CA ARG A 272 -15.48 3.44 -22.68
C ARG A 272 -14.80 4.74 -23.09
N GLN A 273 -15.47 5.88 -22.93
CA GLN A 273 -14.95 7.19 -23.32
C GLN A 273 -13.62 7.55 -22.63
N ILE A 274 -13.39 7.05 -21.41
CA ILE A 274 -12.19 7.36 -20.64
C ILE A 274 -11.21 6.18 -20.53
N ASP A 275 -11.40 5.09 -21.30
CA ASP A 275 -10.60 3.85 -21.23
C ASP A 275 -10.58 3.16 -19.84
N ALA A 276 -11.67 3.25 -19.08
CA ALA A 276 -11.82 2.70 -17.72
C ALA A 276 -12.77 1.48 -17.63
N VAL A 277 -13.04 0.81 -18.76
CA VAL A 277 -13.89 -0.40 -18.80
C VAL A 277 -13.42 -1.49 -17.85
N LEU A 278 -12.11 -1.81 -17.83
CA LEU A 278 -11.58 -2.88 -16.99
C LEU A 278 -11.74 -2.62 -15.48
N PRO A 279 -11.36 -1.44 -14.93
CA PRO A 279 -11.66 -1.09 -13.54
C PRO A 279 -13.12 -1.38 -13.18
N VAL A 280 -14.06 -0.83 -13.94
CA VAL A 280 -15.50 -0.96 -13.66
C VAL A 280 -15.94 -2.42 -13.75
N GLN A 281 -15.61 -3.10 -14.85
CA GLN A 281 -15.99 -4.49 -15.07
C GLN A 281 -15.51 -5.40 -13.94
N ARG A 282 -14.25 -5.27 -13.53
CA ARG A 282 -13.68 -6.10 -12.46
C ARG A 282 -14.32 -5.79 -11.11
N THR A 283 -14.64 -4.52 -10.84
CA THR A 283 -15.36 -4.13 -9.63
C THR A 283 -16.76 -4.74 -9.59
N LEU A 284 -17.55 -4.64 -10.66
CA LEU A 284 -18.89 -5.21 -10.71
C LEU A 284 -18.87 -6.74 -10.55
N GLN A 285 -17.94 -7.42 -11.23
CA GLN A 285 -17.74 -8.86 -11.09
C GLN A 285 -17.41 -9.25 -9.64
N TRP A 286 -16.55 -8.48 -8.97
CA TRP A 286 -16.17 -8.75 -7.58
C TRP A 286 -17.33 -8.53 -6.61
N LEU A 287 -18.03 -7.40 -6.72
CA LEU A 287 -19.19 -7.08 -5.87
C LEU A 287 -20.29 -8.13 -5.99
N ARG A 288 -20.59 -8.59 -7.23
CA ARG A 288 -21.56 -9.65 -7.47
C ARG A 288 -21.15 -10.98 -6.83
N SER A 289 -19.88 -11.36 -6.97
CA SER A 289 -19.38 -12.67 -6.51
C SER A 289 -19.11 -12.75 -5.01
N HIS A 290 -18.72 -11.65 -4.36
CA HIS A 290 -18.27 -11.67 -2.97
C HIS A 290 -19.24 -10.99 -1.99
N LEU A 291 -20.08 -10.06 -2.48
CA LEU A 291 -21.06 -9.31 -1.68
C LEU A 291 -22.52 -9.57 -2.10
N ALA A 292 -22.76 -10.53 -3.01
CA ALA A 292 -24.09 -10.93 -3.46
C ALA A 292 -24.98 -9.77 -3.96
N LEU A 293 -24.37 -8.71 -4.47
CA LEU A 293 -25.08 -7.53 -4.93
C LEU A 293 -25.84 -7.83 -6.24
N PRO A 294 -27.14 -7.49 -6.36
CA PRO A 294 -27.96 -7.83 -7.53
C PRO A 294 -27.64 -6.90 -8.72
N ILE A 295 -26.46 -7.07 -9.29
CA ILE A 295 -26.03 -6.37 -10.51
C ILE A 295 -26.62 -7.11 -11.71
N PRO A 296 -27.42 -6.44 -12.57
CA PRO A 296 -28.05 -7.07 -13.72
C PRO A 296 -27.02 -7.59 -14.74
N ASP A 297 -27.35 -8.69 -15.42
CA ASP A 297 -26.45 -9.29 -16.41
C ASP A 297 -26.17 -8.33 -17.58
N GLU A 298 -27.15 -7.50 -17.95
CA GLU A 298 -27.00 -6.48 -18.99
C GLU A 298 -25.91 -5.44 -18.65
N ALA A 299 -25.71 -5.12 -17.37
CA ALA A 299 -24.69 -4.17 -16.94
C ALA A 299 -23.28 -4.70 -17.19
N ILE A 300 -23.07 -6.00 -16.95
CA ILE A 300 -21.78 -6.66 -17.20
C ILE A 300 -21.60 -6.92 -18.69
N ALA A 301 -22.65 -7.37 -19.39
CA ALA A 301 -22.63 -7.61 -20.83
C ALA A 301 -22.28 -6.34 -21.62
N ALA A 302 -22.80 -5.17 -21.22
CA ALA A 302 -22.47 -3.89 -21.83
C ALA A 302 -20.96 -3.57 -21.73
N LEU A 303 -20.30 -3.95 -20.64
CA LEU A 303 -18.85 -3.77 -20.49
C LEU A 303 -18.06 -4.83 -21.27
N GLU A 304 -18.53 -6.08 -21.28
CA GLU A 304 -17.89 -7.21 -21.99
C GLU A 304 -17.90 -7.07 -23.52
N SER A 305 -18.94 -6.46 -24.08
CA SER A 305 -19.02 -6.19 -25.52
C SER A 305 -18.02 -5.12 -25.99
N SER A 306 -17.29 -4.49 -25.07
CA SER A 306 -16.36 -3.41 -25.39
C SER A 306 -15.00 -3.97 -25.81
N GLU A 307 -14.49 -3.52 -26.96
CA GLU A 307 -13.12 -3.82 -27.35
C GLU A 307 -12.13 -3.11 -26.41
N VAL A 308 -11.51 -3.87 -25.51
CA VAL A 308 -10.46 -3.33 -24.63
C VAL A 308 -9.10 -3.42 -25.32
N SER A 309 -8.53 -2.26 -25.64
CA SER A 309 -7.22 -2.15 -26.27
C SER A 309 -6.09 -2.80 -25.44
N LEU A 310 -5.02 -3.25 -26.12
CA LEU A 310 -3.83 -3.78 -25.44
C LEU A 310 -3.18 -2.76 -24.49
N SER A 311 -3.23 -1.46 -24.85
CA SER A 311 -2.77 -0.37 -23.98
C SER A 311 -3.58 -0.28 -22.70
N SER A 312 -4.91 -0.32 -22.78
CA SER A 312 -5.78 -0.25 -21.60
C SER A 312 -5.60 -1.47 -20.69
N ARG A 313 -5.40 -2.67 -21.27
CA ARG A 313 -5.04 -3.88 -20.52
C ARG A 313 -3.69 -3.76 -19.80
N LEU A 314 -2.69 -3.20 -20.47
CA LEU A 314 -1.36 -2.99 -19.89
C LEU A 314 -1.39 -1.93 -18.79
N GLU A 315 -2.09 -0.83 -19.02
CA GLU A 315 -2.30 0.24 -18.03
C GLU A 315 -2.99 -0.32 -16.78
N TYR A 316 -4.15 -0.97 -16.94
CA TYR A 316 -4.87 -1.59 -15.83
C TYR A 316 -3.98 -2.54 -15.02
N ARG A 317 -3.18 -3.37 -15.71
CA ARG A 317 -2.20 -4.23 -15.05
C ARG A 317 -1.21 -3.39 -14.24
N VAL A 318 -0.59 -2.37 -14.80
CA VAL A 318 0.47 -1.63 -14.11
C VAL A 318 -0.08 -0.80 -12.93
N THR A 319 -1.25 -0.17 -13.11
CA THR A 319 -1.89 0.71 -12.11
C THR A 319 -2.33 -0.03 -10.85
N GLY A 320 -2.77 -1.28 -10.97
CA GLY A 320 -3.19 -2.11 -9.82
C GLY A 320 -2.05 -2.83 -9.08
N HIS A 321 -0.81 -2.79 -9.58
CA HIS A 321 0.28 -3.56 -8.99
C HIS A 321 1.08 -2.78 -7.95
N ARG A 322 1.28 -3.42 -6.79
CA ARG A 322 2.24 -2.96 -5.77
C ARG A 322 3.64 -2.88 -6.37
N GLY A 323 4.25 -1.70 -6.28
CA GLY A 323 5.66 -1.51 -6.61
C GLY A 323 6.58 -2.42 -5.79
N VAL A 324 7.81 -2.66 -6.25
CA VAL A 324 8.73 -3.54 -5.51
C VAL A 324 9.01 -2.90 -4.14
N ALA A 325 8.82 -3.67 -3.05
CA ALA A 325 8.93 -3.19 -1.67
C ALA A 325 7.93 -2.07 -1.28
N GLY A 326 6.73 -2.07 -1.87
CA GLY A 326 5.62 -1.21 -1.42
C GLY A 326 5.65 0.23 -1.91
N LYS A 327 6.60 0.59 -2.77
CA LYS A 327 6.70 1.92 -3.38
C LYS A 327 6.83 1.79 -4.88
N HIS A 328 6.08 2.58 -5.64
CA HIS A 328 6.32 2.72 -7.08
C HIS A 328 7.69 3.36 -7.31
N THR A 329 8.47 2.81 -8.23
CA THR A 329 9.62 3.52 -8.82
C THR A 329 9.14 4.31 -10.02
N PHE A 330 9.92 5.31 -10.45
CA PHE A 330 9.71 6.03 -11.71
C PHE A 330 9.33 5.08 -12.85
N TRP A 331 10.07 3.98 -13.08
CA TRP A 331 9.80 3.04 -14.17
C TRP A 331 8.52 2.21 -14.01
N GLN A 332 7.94 2.15 -12.81
CA GLN A 332 6.68 1.46 -12.56
C GLN A 332 5.48 2.37 -12.84
N THR A 333 5.56 3.66 -12.55
CA THR A 333 4.50 4.64 -12.87
C THR A 333 4.68 5.28 -14.25
N PHE A 334 5.87 5.17 -14.85
CA PHE A 334 6.17 5.75 -16.15
C PHE A 334 5.22 5.27 -17.27
N PRO A 335 4.84 3.98 -17.39
CA PRO A 335 3.86 3.55 -18.38
C PRO A 335 2.52 4.30 -18.24
N GLU A 336 2.04 4.48 -17.01
CA GLU A 336 0.81 5.24 -16.73
C GLU A 336 0.92 6.69 -17.23
N HIS A 337 2.04 7.36 -16.93
CA HIS A 337 2.29 8.73 -17.39
C HIS A 337 2.38 8.82 -18.92
N VAL A 338 2.95 7.81 -19.59
CA VAL A 338 2.98 7.74 -21.05
C VAL A 338 1.57 7.59 -21.64
N PHE A 339 0.71 6.76 -21.03
CA PHE A 339 -0.68 6.61 -21.48
C PHE A 339 -1.48 7.91 -21.27
N ALA A 340 -1.33 8.53 -20.11
CA ALA A 340 -1.95 9.82 -19.80
C ALA A 340 -1.52 10.93 -20.77
N TRP A 341 -0.21 11.07 -21.00
CA TRP A 341 0.36 12.02 -21.94
C TRP A 341 -0.13 11.81 -23.38
N ARG A 342 -0.28 10.54 -23.81
CA ARG A 342 -0.85 10.22 -25.12
C ARG A 342 -2.31 10.64 -25.23
N ARG A 343 -3.10 10.48 -24.17
CA ARG A 343 -4.51 10.93 -24.13
C ARG A 343 -4.65 12.45 -24.17
N GLN A 344 -3.71 13.19 -23.57
CA GLN A 344 -3.63 14.66 -23.62
C GLN A 344 -3.16 15.23 -24.97
N GLY A 345 -3.11 14.43 -26.04
CA GLY A 345 -2.70 14.93 -27.36
C GLY A 345 -1.20 15.23 -27.48
N ARG A 346 -0.37 14.69 -26.56
CA ARG A 346 1.11 14.79 -26.59
C ARG A 346 1.68 16.20 -26.40
N GLN A 347 0.94 17.08 -25.74
CA GLN A 347 1.40 18.41 -25.33
C GLN A 347 1.18 18.59 -23.83
N PRO A 348 2.17 19.11 -23.06
CA PRO A 348 3.55 19.46 -23.45
C PRO A 348 4.40 18.21 -23.77
N SER A 349 5.72 18.32 -23.91
CA SER A 349 6.59 17.13 -24.08
C SER A 349 6.40 16.11 -22.95
N LEU A 350 6.62 14.81 -23.20
CA LEU A 350 6.46 13.76 -22.16
C LEU A 350 7.31 14.05 -20.90
N ILE A 351 8.50 14.62 -21.09
CA ILE A 351 9.42 15.01 -20.02
C ILE A 351 8.77 16.09 -19.15
N GLN A 352 8.28 17.14 -19.80
CA GLN A 352 7.61 18.25 -19.14
C GLN A 352 6.32 17.81 -18.44
N TYR A 353 5.49 17.01 -19.11
CA TYR A 353 4.30 16.39 -18.51
C TYR A 353 4.67 15.63 -17.23
N HIS A 354 5.66 14.74 -17.31
CA HIS A 354 6.07 13.93 -16.16
C HIS A 354 6.60 14.79 -15.01
N CYS A 355 7.44 15.79 -15.30
CA CYS A 355 7.92 16.71 -14.28
C CYS A 355 6.79 17.50 -13.63
N LEU A 356 5.82 17.99 -14.40
CA LEU A 356 4.66 18.72 -13.88
C LEU A 356 3.79 17.81 -12.99
N GLN A 357 3.52 16.56 -13.39
CA GLN A 357 2.81 15.58 -12.54
C GLN A 357 3.55 15.26 -11.23
N HIS A 358 4.88 15.41 -11.23
CA HIS A 358 5.73 15.19 -10.07
C HIS A 358 6.15 16.48 -9.37
N ASN A 359 5.47 17.60 -9.64
CA ASN A 359 5.70 18.87 -8.95
C ASN A 359 7.15 19.38 -9.10
N ILE A 360 7.69 19.32 -10.32
CA ILE A 360 9.04 19.76 -10.66
C ILE A 360 8.91 20.88 -11.68
N SER A 361 9.28 22.10 -11.30
CA SER A 361 9.03 23.31 -12.09
C SER A 361 10.27 23.93 -12.75
N GLN A 362 11.44 23.28 -12.70
CA GLN A 362 12.70 23.83 -13.26
C GLN A 362 13.60 22.73 -13.84
N ASP A 363 14.33 23.05 -14.92
CA ASP A 363 15.25 22.15 -15.63
C ASP A 363 14.69 20.73 -15.84
N PHE A 364 13.59 20.67 -16.60
CA PHE A 364 12.86 19.43 -16.87
C PHE A 364 13.78 18.33 -17.44
N GLY A 365 14.74 18.70 -18.29
CA GLY A 365 15.66 17.75 -18.93
C GLY A 365 16.61 17.10 -17.95
N ALA A 366 17.37 17.89 -17.19
CA ALA A 366 18.33 17.34 -16.24
C ALA A 366 17.62 16.61 -15.09
N THR A 367 16.51 17.17 -14.59
CA THR A 367 15.77 16.57 -13.48
C THR A 367 15.10 15.26 -13.88
N PHE A 368 14.53 15.17 -15.09
CA PHE A 368 14.00 13.90 -15.60
C PHE A 368 15.10 12.85 -15.79
N ALA A 369 16.27 13.25 -16.30
CA ALA A 369 17.40 12.33 -16.43
C ALA A 369 17.85 11.80 -15.07
N GLU A 370 17.92 12.67 -14.04
CA GLU A 370 18.24 12.26 -12.68
C GLU A 370 17.13 11.38 -12.07
N LEU A 371 15.85 11.69 -12.26
CA LEU A 371 14.74 10.84 -11.82
C LEU A 371 14.71 9.48 -12.51
N ALA A 372 14.99 9.42 -13.81
CA ALA A 372 15.07 8.18 -14.57
C ALA A 372 16.25 7.33 -14.08
N LYS A 373 17.43 7.95 -13.83
CA LYS A 373 18.61 7.29 -13.24
C LYS A 373 18.33 6.81 -11.82
N ILE A 374 17.81 7.67 -10.95
CA ILE A 374 17.42 7.33 -9.57
C ILE A 374 16.36 6.23 -9.61
N GLY A 375 15.38 6.34 -10.49
CA GLY A 375 14.36 5.34 -10.74
C GLY A 375 14.95 4.00 -11.15
N LEU A 376 15.95 4.00 -12.02
CA LEU A 376 16.67 2.81 -12.46
C LEU A 376 17.49 2.22 -11.31
N LEU A 377 18.19 3.04 -10.54
CA LEU A 377 18.97 2.63 -9.37
C LEU A 377 18.08 2.11 -8.24
N GLN A 378 16.93 2.75 -8.00
CA GLN A 378 15.91 2.30 -7.05
C GLN A 378 15.30 1.00 -7.54
N THR A 379 14.97 0.88 -8.82
CA THR A 379 14.45 -0.36 -9.40
C THR A 379 15.50 -1.46 -9.31
N ALA A 380 16.75 -1.21 -9.68
CA ALA A 380 17.84 -2.18 -9.60
C ALA A 380 18.22 -2.53 -8.15
N SER A 381 18.20 -1.58 -7.21
CA SER A 381 18.44 -1.80 -5.78
C SER A 381 17.29 -2.57 -5.15
N ARG A 382 16.04 -2.22 -5.46
CA ARG A 382 14.84 -2.91 -5.00
C ARG A 382 14.71 -4.29 -5.65
N VAL A 383 15.04 -4.44 -6.93
CA VAL A 383 15.18 -5.74 -7.61
C VAL A 383 16.36 -6.51 -7.05
N ARG A 384 17.50 -5.91 -6.67
CA ARG A 384 18.55 -6.66 -5.94
C ARG A 384 18.12 -7.05 -4.52
N SER A 385 17.20 -6.30 -3.91
CA SER A 385 16.59 -6.67 -2.63
C SER A 385 15.45 -7.69 -2.77
N ALA A 386 14.79 -7.77 -3.94
CA ALA A 386 13.62 -8.60 -4.20
C ALA A 386 13.88 -9.80 -5.13
N ALA A 387 14.96 -9.77 -5.91
CA ALA A 387 15.42 -10.86 -6.76
C ALA A 387 16.48 -11.65 -5.97
N PRO A 388 16.22 -12.94 -5.69
CA PRO A 388 17.20 -13.80 -5.05
C PRO A 388 18.35 -13.98 -6.04
N THR A 389 19.47 -13.30 -5.79
CA THR A 389 20.70 -13.54 -6.55
C THR A 389 21.14 -14.97 -6.24
N ILE A 390 21.33 -15.74 -7.31
CA ILE A 390 21.77 -17.13 -7.36
C ILE A 390 22.88 -17.36 -6.32
N ARG A 391 22.65 -18.32 -5.42
CA ARG A 391 23.11 -18.45 -4.00
C ARG A 391 22.09 -17.82 -3.04
N ASN A 392 21.04 -18.60 -2.75
CA ASN A 392 19.85 -18.32 -1.91
C ASN A 392 20.11 -17.64 -0.55
N VAL A 393 20.67 -16.44 -0.51
CA VAL A 393 20.88 -15.66 0.72
C VAL A 393 19.70 -14.72 0.92
N TYR A 394 18.90 -14.95 1.96
CA TYR A 394 17.71 -14.15 2.26
C TYR A 394 18.11 -12.95 3.11
N ARG A 395 17.68 -11.74 2.72
CA ARG A 395 18.05 -10.48 3.39
C ARG A 395 16.81 -9.68 3.76
N TYR A 396 16.75 -9.23 5.00
CA TYR A 396 15.67 -8.41 5.54
C TYR A 396 16.26 -7.12 6.09
N ALA A 397 16.10 -6.02 5.36
CA ALA A 397 16.51 -4.69 5.82
C ALA A 397 15.43 -4.14 6.75
N VAL A 398 15.73 -4.06 8.05
CA VAL A 398 14.74 -3.80 9.12
C VAL A 398 14.10 -2.42 8.99
N ALA A 399 14.83 -1.42 8.50
CA ALA A 399 14.28 -0.08 8.25
C ALA A 399 13.20 -0.04 7.16
N THR A 400 13.19 -1.00 6.24
CA THR A 400 12.26 -1.07 5.10
C THR A 400 11.33 -2.27 5.16
N MET A 401 11.29 -2.98 6.29
CA MET A 401 10.33 -4.07 6.45
C MET A 401 8.91 -3.50 6.53
N PRO A 402 7.93 -4.17 5.89
CA PRO A 402 6.52 -3.84 6.04
C PRO A 402 6.09 -3.86 7.50
N ASP A 403 5.16 -2.98 7.90
CA ASP A 403 4.71 -2.86 9.30
C ASP A 403 4.03 -4.14 9.82
N ASP A 404 3.41 -4.95 8.95
CA ASP A 404 2.87 -6.28 9.28
C ASP A 404 3.94 -7.36 9.53
N GLN A 405 5.20 -7.07 9.19
CA GLN A 405 6.33 -7.99 9.34
C GLN A 405 7.32 -7.56 10.42
N ILE A 406 7.05 -6.46 11.14
CA ILE A 406 7.95 -5.91 12.14
C ILE A 406 7.16 -5.37 13.34
N ALA A 407 7.50 -5.82 14.55
CA ALA A 407 6.82 -5.40 15.77
C ALA A 407 7.83 -5.14 16.89
N GLY A 408 7.53 -4.16 17.76
CA GLY A 408 8.37 -3.85 18.93
C GLY A 408 9.68 -3.12 18.59
N PHE A 409 9.74 -2.44 17.45
CA PHE A 409 10.86 -1.58 17.06
C PHE A 409 10.46 -0.10 17.16
N TYR A 410 11.43 0.76 17.44
CA TYR A 410 11.23 2.20 17.34
C TYR A 410 11.14 2.65 15.85
N GLY A 411 10.86 3.94 15.66
CA GLY A 411 10.85 4.58 14.35
C GLY A 411 12.18 4.42 13.60
N VAL A 412 12.14 4.64 12.28
CA VAL A 412 13.33 4.59 11.44
C VAL A 412 14.25 5.77 11.77
N GLU A 413 15.51 5.47 12.03
CA GLU A 413 16.55 6.46 12.27
C GLU A 413 17.63 6.41 11.19
N ARG A 414 18.32 7.54 11.05
CA ARG A 414 19.38 7.72 10.07
C ARG A 414 20.65 8.23 10.73
N TYR A 415 21.74 7.54 10.47
CA TYR A 415 23.08 7.97 10.84
C TYR A 415 23.99 7.92 9.60
N ARG A 416 24.47 9.10 9.17
CA ARG A 416 25.16 9.29 7.88
C ARG A 416 24.30 8.77 6.71
N HIS A 417 24.83 7.84 5.90
CA HIS A 417 24.12 7.21 4.78
C HIS A 417 23.42 5.89 5.16
N GLN A 418 23.36 5.55 6.45
CA GLN A 418 22.79 4.29 6.92
C GLN A 418 21.45 4.53 7.63
N ILE A 419 20.48 3.67 7.33
CA ILE A 419 19.16 3.65 7.98
C ILE A 419 19.00 2.39 8.81
N PHE A 420 18.34 2.49 9.95
CA PHE A 420 18.20 1.41 10.93
C PHE A 420 16.96 1.64 11.80
N ARG A 421 16.59 0.64 12.60
CA ARG A 421 15.60 0.80 13.68
C ARG A 421 16.21 0.29 14.97
N TRP A 422 15.84 0.92 16.08
CA TRP A 422 16.15 0.39 17.40
C TRP A 422 15.19 -0.75 17.74
N THR A 423 15.73 -1.84 18.28
CA THR A 423 14.90 -2.82 18.99
C THR A 423 14.40 -2.23 20.31
N GLY A 424 13.21 -2.63 20.73
CA GLY A 424 12.73 -2.48 22.10
C GLY A 424 13.08 -3.70 22.96
N ARG A 425 12.43 -3.80 24.13
CA ARG A 425 12.59 -4.92 25.06
C ARG A 425 12.28 -6.26 24.40
N GLU A 426 11.25 -6.30 23.57
CA GLU A 426 10.91 -7.44 22.73
C GLU A 426 10.61 -6.92 21.32
N SER A 427 11.28 -7.48 20.32
CA SER A 427 11.18 -7.05 18.93
C SER A 427 11.09 -8.25 18.01
N THR A 428 10.03 -8.36 17.21
CA THR A 428 9.79 -9.50 16.32
C THR A 428 9.87 -9.10 14.85
N LEU A 429 10.55 -9.91 14.05
CA LEU A 429 10.52 -9.89 12.60
C LEU A 429 9.78 -11.12 12.07
N THR A 430 8.80 -10.94 11.20
CA THR A 430 8.17 -12.02 10.45
C THR A 430 8.90 -12.19 9.13
N VAL A 431 9.62 -13.31 8.97
CA VAL A 431 10.47 -13.59 7.81
C VAL A 431 9.92 -14.77 7.01
N SER A 432 9.92 -14.66 5.69
CA SER A 432 9.46 -15.73 4.79
C SER A 432 10.63 -16.58 4.33
N LEU A 433 10.83 -17.73 4.97
CA LEU A 433 11.99 -18.60 4.73
C LEU A 433 11.54 -20.02 4.43
N PRO A 434 12.05 -20.66 3.36
CA PRO A 434 11.90 -22.10 3.19
C PRO A 434 12.46 -22.85 4.38
N ARG A 435 11.87 -24.00 4.69
CA ARG A 435 12.34 -24.87 5.78
C ARG A 435 13.71 -25.46 5.42
N GLY A 436 14.73 -25.16 6.22
CA GLY A 436 16.12 -25.59 5.96
C GLY A 436 17.09 -25.15 7.06
N ASP A 437 18.37 -25.40 6.86
CA ASP A 437 19.43 -25.00 7.78
C ASP A 437 20.08 -23.68 7.32
N TYR A 438 20.30 -22.74 8.24
CA TYR A 438 20.76 -21.39 7.93
C TYR A 438 21.78 -20.87 8.93
N ASP A 439 22.85 -20.27 8.42
CA ASP A 439 23.69 -19.33 9.15
C ASP A 439 23.05 -17.95 9.12
N VAL A 440 22.72 -17.42 10.28
CA VAL A 440 22.09 -16.11 10.42
C VAL A 440 23.12 -15.07 10.84
N GLN A 441 23.12 -13.94 10.15
CA GLN A 441 23.94 -12.78 10.44
C GLN A 441 23.05 -11.56 10.60
N VAL A 442 23.01 -10.98 11.79
CA VAL A 442 22.31 -9.72 12.08
C VAL A 442 23.33 -8.60 12.04
N ARG A 443 23.14 -7.62 11.16
CA ARG A 443 23.99 -6.43 11.05
C ARG A 443 23.44 -5.31 11.90
N LEU A 444 24.31 -4.70 12.70
CA LEU A 444 24.02 -3.62 13.62
C LEU A 444 24.68 -2.32 13.16
N LEU A 445 24.13 -1.17 13.58
CA LEU A 445 24.87 0.08 13.50
C LEU A 445 26.02 0.03 14.52
N PRO A 446 27.25 0.45 14.17
CA PRO A 446 28.36 0.50 15.13
C PRO A 446 28.04 1.56 16.18
N TRP A 447 27.56 1.12 17.33
CA TRP A 447 27.10 2.01 18.39
C TRP A 447 27.84 1.78 19.72
N ARG A 448 28.24 0.55 20.05
CA ARG A 448 29.01 0.27 21.29
C ARG A 448 29.91 -0.96 21.21
N LYS A 449 30.77 -1.12 22.22
CA LYS A 449 31.53 -2.36 22.44
C LYS A 449 30.81 -3.32 23.40
N TRP A 450 30.66 -4.59 23.01
CA TRP A 450 30.06 -5.63 23.87
C TRP A 450 31.10 -6.15 24.86
N THR A 451 30.76 -6.19 26.15
CA THR A 451 31.59 -6.75 27.23
C THR A 451 31.21 -8.22 27.48
N ASN A 452 31.48 -9.09 26.50
CA ASN A 452 31.48 -10.57 26.54
C ASN A 452 30.32 -11.40 27.17
N ASP A 453 29.24 -10.81 27.70
CA ASP A 453 28.08 -11.56 28.25
C ASP A 453 26.77 -11.28 27.48
N LEU A 454 26.82 -11.44 26.16
CA LEU A 454 25.68 -11.13 25.29
C LEU A 454 24.50 -12.09 25.51
N ASP A 455 24.78 -13.34 25.89
CA ASP A 455 23.76 -14.37 26.11
C ASP A 455 22.90 -14.11 27.36
N ALA A 456 23.43 -13.37 28.36
CA ALA A 456 22.63 -12.91 29.50
C ALA A 456 21.68 -11.77 29.13
N ASP A 457 22.10 -10.90 28.20
CA ASP A 457 21.39 -9.66 27.90
C ASP A 457 20.51 -9.71 26.64
N LEU A 458 20.76 -10.66 25.74
CA LEU A 458 20.05 -10.82 24.48
C LEU A 458 19.67 -12.29 24.25
N ARG A 459 18.37 -12.55 24.19
CA ARG A 459 17.83 -13.84 23.74
C ARG A 459 17.23 -13.71 22.34
N VAL A 460 17.48 -14.71 21.51
CA VAL A 460 16.90 -14.78 20.17
C VAL A 460 16.05 -16.03 20.04
N ASP A 461 14.79 -15.85 19.69
CA ASP A 461 13.88 -16.95 19.42
C ASP A 461 13.56 -17.02 17.94
N PHE A 462 13.64 -18.21 17.38
CA PHE A 462 13.17 -18.48 16.03
C PHE A 462 12.07 -19.53 16.06
N SER A 463 10.85 -19.07 15.79
CA SER A 463 9.59 -19.83 15.78
C SER A 463 9.39 -20.72 17.01
N ARG A 464 10.00 -21.91 17.04
CA ARG A 464 9.81 -22.92 18.09
C ARG A 464 10.98 -23.05 19.07
N ALA A 465 12.11 -22.38 18.83
CA ALA A 465 13.31 -22.59 19.62
C ALA A 465 14.14 -21.32 19.87
N VAL A 466 14.79 -21.27 21.04
CA VAL A 466 15.72 -20.21 21.47
C VAL A 466 17.14 -20.52 20.97
N ARG A 467 17.93 -19.50 20.63
CA ARG A 467 19.31 -19.65 20.15
C ARG A 467 20.32 -18.75 20.90
N PRO A 468 21.50 -19.30 21.22
CA PRO A 468 22.61 -18.51 21.75
C PRO A 468 23.15 -17.61 20.63
N VAL A 469 23.60 -16.41 21.00
CA VAL A 469 24.02 -15.38 20.06
C VAL A 469 25.47 -15.04 20.30
N THR A 470 26.31 -15.23 19.29
CA THR A 470 27.71 -14.86 19.37
C THR A 470 27.97 -13.53 18.64
N SER A 471 28.84 -12.70 19.19
CA SER A 471 29.35 -11.51 18.50
C SER A 471 30.62 -11.87 17.71
N ASP A 472 30.79 -11.26 16.53
CA ASP A 472 32.01 -11.43 15.73
C ASP A 472 33.01 -10.29 15.99
N GLY A 473 34.26 -10.67 16.30
CA GLY A 473 35.30 -9.88 16.98
C GLY A 473 35.94 -8.73 16.22
N ARG A 474 35.22 -8.00 15.37
CA ARG A 474 35.66 -6.69 14.85
C ARG A 474 34.51 -5.67 14.88
N ASP A 475 34.60 -4.73 15.79
CA ASP A 475 33.72 -3.56 15.96
C ASP A 475 32.25 -3.84 16.27
N ASN A 476 31.88 -5.06 16.71
CA ASN A 476 30.55 -5.33 17.26
C ASN A 476 29.38 -5.06 16.30
N ARG A 477 29.68 -5.14 15.00
CA ARG A 477 28.75 -4.85 13.90
C ARG A 477 27.84 -6.03 13.54
N PHE A 478 28.11 -7.23 14.05
CA PHE A 478 27.40 -8.43 13.67
C PHE A 478 27.08 -9.33 14.86
N LEU A 479 25.86 -9.84 14.88
CA LEU A 479 25.44 -10.98 15.70
C LEU A 479 25.29 -12.20 14.80
N ARG A 480 25.67 -13.38 15.30
CA ARG A 480 25.59 -14.64 14.56
C ARG A 480 24.99 -15.75 15.38
N PHE A 481 24.15 -16.56 14.73
CA PHE A 481 23.57 -17.78 15.27
C PHE A 481 23.12 -18.68 14.11
N SER A 482 22.86 -19.96 14.41
CA SER A 482 22.39 -20.93 13.41
C SER A 482 20.93 -21.30 13.63
N ILE A 483 20.19 -21.48 12.54
CA ILE A 483 18.85 -22.03 12.53
C ILE A 483 18.91 -23.42 11.89
N GLN A 484 18.23 -24.38 12.51
CA GLN A 484 18.10 -25.76 12.06
C GLN A 484 16.69 -26.00 11.51
N ARG A 485 16.57 -26.94 10.58
CA ARG A 485 15.33 -27.27 9.86
C ARG A 485 14.15 -27.65 10.77
N ASP A 486 14.42 -28.23 11.93
CA ASP A 486 13.44 -28.67 12.92
C ASP A 486 12.79 -27.52 13.70
N MET A 487 13.41 -26.34 13.71
CA MET A 487 12.92 -25.15 14.41
C MET A 487 11.75 -24.45 13.71
N PHE A 488 11.52 -24.76 12.44
CA PHE A 488 10.50 -24.10 11.63
C PHE A 488 9.08 -24.45 12.12
N GLY A 489 8.24 -23.42 12.20
CA GLY A 489 6.79 -23.56 12.33
C GLY A 489 6.16 -24.19 11.08
N PRO A 490 4.84 -24.51 11.13
CA PRO A 490 4.15 -25.18 10.03
C PRO A 490 3.93 -24.26 8.80
N THR A 491 4.08 -22.95 8.98
CA THR A 491 3.84 -21.90 7.98
C THR A 491 5.11 -21.51 7.20
N LEU A 492 4.98 -20.86 6.04
CA LEU A 492 6.13 -20.29 5.33
C LEU A 492 6.71 -19.06 6.07
N HIS A 493 5.87 -18.32 6.78
CA HIS A 493 6.25 -17.20 7.63
C HIS A 493 6.76 -17.71 8.99
N GLN A 494 7.93 -17.24 9.39
CA GLN A 494 8.64 -17.64 10.60
C GLN A 494 8.90 -16.39 11.44
N ARG A 495 8.81 -16.52 12.77
CA ARG A 495 9.02 -15.40 13.69
C ARG A 495 10.43 -15.42 14.21
N LEU A 496 11.18 -14.35 13.99
CA LEU A 496 12.49 -14.11 14.61
C LEU A 496 12.32 -13.01 15.66
N THR A 497 12.44 -13.36 16.93
CA THR A 497 12.21 -12.47 18.06
C THR A 497 13.51 -12.18 18.79
N PHE A 498 13.80 -10.91 19.03
CA PHE A 498 14.90 -10.42 19.86
C PHE A 498 14.32 -9.96 21.19
N ARG A 499 14.80 -10.54 22.30
CA ARG A 499 14.44 -10.14 23.66
C ARG A 499 15.68 -9.57 24.33
N CYS A 500 15.64 -8.27 24.59
CA CYS A 500 16.70 -7.54 25.25
C CYS A 500 16.35 -7.34 26.73
N THR A 501 17.32 -7.57 27.60
CA THR A 501 17.28 -7.04 28.97
C THR A 501 18.03 -5.72 29.02
N ARG A 502 18.29 -5.20 30.23
CA ARG A 502 19.05 -3.96 30.40
C ARG A 502 20.52 -4.24 30.12
N PHE A 503 20.98 -3.76 28.97
CA PHE A 503 22.39 -3.86 28.63
C PHE A 503 23.27 -3.00 29.54
N ARG A 504 24.46 -3.53 29.87
CA ARG A 504 25.49 -2.81 30.61
C ARG A 504 26.21 -1.79 29.71
N ASP A 505 26.85 -0.80 30.32
CA ASP A 505 27.73 0.18 29.66
C ASP A 505 27.08 1.00 28.52
N VAL A 506 25.79 1.35 28.67
CA VAL A 506 25.08 2.24 27.73
C VAL A 506 25.55 3.69 27.93
N PRO A 507 25.96 4.43 26.87
CA PRO A 507 26.33 5.84 26.98
C PRO A 507 25.23 6.68 27.64
N GLU A 508 25.60 7.63 28.50
CA GLU A 508 24.62 8.47 29.23
C GLU A 508 23.68 9.26 28.31
N SER A 509 24.12 9.56 27.08
CA SER A 509 23.31 10.25 26.07
C SER A 509 22.23 9.37 25.43
N GLU A 510 22.23 8.05 25.67
CA GLU A 510 21.29 7.12 25.08
C GLU A 510 20.32 6.54 26.12
N GLN A 511 19.05 6.90 25.99
CA GLN A 511 17.99 6.51 26.93
C GLN A 511 17.42 5.11 26.64
N ARG A 512 17.75 4.48 25.51
CA ARG A 512 17.24 3.16 25.10
C ARG A 512 18.10 2.02 25.63
N HIS A 513 18.05 1.83 26.95
CA HIS A 513 18.84 0.81 27.64
C HIS A 513 18.41 -0.65 27.37
N LEU A 514 17.24 -0.85 26.75
CA LEU A 514 16.61 -2.15 26.49
C LEU A 514 16.62 -2.52 25.00
N GLY A 515 17.59 -2.02 24.22
CA GLY A 515 17.59 -2.18 22.78
C GLY A 515 18.97 -2.04 22.13
N PHE A 516 19.02 -2.34 20.84
CA PHE A 516 20.20 -2.18 20.00
C PHE A 516 19.80 -1.75 18.57
N PRO A 517 20.68 -1.04 17.84
CA PRO A 517 20.36 -0.50 16.52
C PRO A 517 20.53 -1.56 15.43
N LEU A 518 19.43 -2.13 14.97
CA LEU A 518 19.38 -3.21 14.00
C LEU A 518 19.21 -2.66 12.58
N GLN A 519 20.11 -3.04 11.68
CA GLN A 519 20.05 -2.65 10.26
C GLN A 519 19.44 -3.72 9.37
N MET A 520 19.92 -4.96 9.49
CA MET A 520 19.58 -6.04 8.57
C MET A 520 19.71 -7.40 9.24
N VAL A 521 18.86 -8.35 8.86
CA VAL A 521 19.04 -9.77 9.16
C VAL A 521 19.28 -10.52 7.85
N GLN A 522 20.29 -11.38 7.83
CA GLN A 522 20.64 -12.17 6.66
C GLN A 522 20.68 -13.66 7.01
N PHE A 523 20.00 -14.49 6.21
CA PHE A 523 19.99 -15.95 6.35
C PHE A 523 20.73 -16.55 5.17
N ARG A 524 21.82 -17.26 5.44
CA ARG A 524 22.61 -17.98 4.45
C ARG A 524 22.35 -19.48 4.61
N PRO A 525 21.78 -20.17 3.61
CA PRO A 525 21.63 -21.61 3.68
C PRO A 525 22.99 -22.26 3.86
N THR A 526 23.10 -23.14 4.85
CA THR A 526 24.24 -24.05 4.94
C THR A 526 24.02 -25.13 3.88
N LYS A 527 25.05 -25.48 3.10
CA LYS A 527 24.94 -26.64 2.20
C LYS A 527 24.63 -27.87 3.06
N PRO A 528 23.77 -28.82 2.63
CA PRO A 528 23.69 -30.10 3.31
C PRO A 528 25.10 -30.70 3.32
N MET A 529 25.63 -31.00 4.51
CA MET A 529 26.88 -31.77 4.62
C MET A 529 26.65 -33.07 3.85
N THR A 530 27.38 -33.28 2.76
CA THR A 530 27.48 -34.59 2.14
C THR A 530 28.04 -35.56 3.18
N GLN A 531 27.50 -36.77 3.21
CA GLN A 531 27.80 -37.85 4.17
C GLN A 531 29.31 -38.00 4.49
N ARG A 532 30.19 -37.71 3.52
CA ARG A 532 31.65 -37.75 3.62
C ARG A 532 32.26 -37.00 4.81
N HIS A 533 31.70 -35.85 5.21
CA HIS A 533 32.27 -35.08 6.33
C HIS A 533 31.74 -35.50 7.71
N ARG A 534 30.68 -36.31 7.79
CA ARG A 534 30.27 -36.96 9.05
C ARG A 534 31.17 -38.15 9.37
N ASP A 535 31.60 -38.88 8.36
CA ASP A 535 32.47 -40.04 8.53
C ASP A 535 33.91 -39.62 8.90
N GLU A 536 34.39 -38.45 8.42
CA GLU A 536 35.68 -37.88 8.83
C GLU A 536 35.68 -37.31 10.26
N ALA A 537 34.52 -36.88 10.78
CA ALA A 537 34.39 -36.40 12.16
C ALA A 537 34.06 -37.53 13.17
N ALA A 538 33.50 -38.65 12.70
CA ALA A 538 33.17 -39.82 13.52
C ALA A 538 34.24 -40.93 13.50
N GLY A 539 35.16 -40.91 12.52
CA GLY A 539 36.26 -41.85 12.38
C GLY A 539 37.45 -41.55 13.29
N SER A 540 37.25 -41.65 14.61
CA SER A 540 38.38 -41.79 15.54
C SER A 540 38.41 -43.20 16.12
N ARG A 541 39.58 -43.85 15.91
CA ARG A 541 40.19 -45.02 16.60
C ARG A 541 40.34 -46.29 15.74
N PRO A 542 41.33 -47.17 16.03
CA PRO A 542 42.70 -46.97 16.51
C PRO A 542 43.75 -47.68 15.60
N ALA A 543 45.03 -47.65 15.99
CA ALA A 543 46.19 -48.14 15.25
C ALA A 543 46.13 -49.59 14.74
N SER A 544 46.65 -49.87 13.52
CA SER A 544 47.91 -50.61 13.29
C SER A 544 48.05 -51.17 11.85
N GLN A 545 49.31 -51.34 11.44
CA GLN A 545 49.87 -52.17 10.35
C GLN A 545 49.90 -51.67 8.89
N SER A 546 51.05 -51.06 8.57
CA SER A 546 52.00 -51.44 7.50
C SER A 546 51.50 -52.12 6.23
N GLN A 547 51.74 -51.46 5.08
CA GLN A 547 52.52 -51.92 3.90
C GLN A 547 52.23 -50.93 2.75
N LEU A 548 53.19 -50.07 2.41
CA LEU A 548 54.20 -50.22 1.36
C LEU A 548 53.67 -50.12 -0.08
N ALA A 549 54.01 -48.98 -0.68
CA ALA A 549 54.51 -48.77 -2.04
C ALA A 549 53.53 -48.85 -3.22
N ASP A 550 53.12 -47.65 -3.63
CA ASP A 550 52.71 -47.32 -5.00
C ASP A 550 53.90 -47.41 -5.97
N VAL A 551 53.62 -47.99 -7.13
CA VAL A 551 54.41 -47.87 -8.36
C VAL A 551 53.92 -46.63 -9.11
N ALA A 552 54.81 -45.66 -9.27
CA ALA A 552 55.09 -44.86 -10.47
C ALA A 552 53.89 -44.38 -11.34
N THR A 553 53.77 -43.12 -11.74
CA THR A 553 54.71 -42.46 -12.65
C THR A 553 54.21 -41.04 -13.00
N ARG A 554 55.19 -40.12 -13.06
CA ARG A 554 55.47 -39.12 -14.12
C ARG A 554 54.39 -38.17 -14.62
N SER A 555 54.70 -36.88 -14.47
CA SER A 555 54.97 -35.92 -15.57
C SER A 555 55.43 -34.62 -14.91
N GLY A 556 56.67 -34.15 -15.09
CA GLY A 556 57.22 -33.54 -16.30
C GLY A 556 57.12 -32.02 -16.15
N THR A 557 58.10 -31.33 -15.54
CA THR A 557 59.22 -30.60 -16.19
C THR A 557 58.74 -29.66 -17.32
N SER A 558 59.15 -28.40 -17.43
CA SER A 558 60.20 -27.65 -16.73
C SER A 558 60.25 -26.21 -17.29
N HIS A 559 60.77 -25.33 -16.45
CA HIS A 559 61.57 -24.11 -16.73
C HIS A 559 60.93 -22.89 -17.38
#